data_AF-A0A161XJZ0-F1
#
_entry.id   AF-A0A161XJZ0-F1
#
_cell.length_a   1.000
_cell.length_b   1.000
_cell.length_c   1.000
_cell.angle_alpha   90.00
_cell.angle_beta   90.00
_cell.angle_gamma   90.00
#
_symmetry.space_group_name_H-M   'P 1'
#
loop_
_entity.id
_entity.type
_entity.pdbx_description
1 polymer ?
#
loop_
_entity_poly.entity_id
_entity_poly.type
_entity_poly.pdbx_seq_one_letter_code
_entity_poly.pdbx_strand_id
1 'polypeptide(L)'
;MRSLTLTLSGRALAAGVALLLALVSLVSVVAYSIAESRTTAAAQGQQPMVLASGTTPLGITSSSYQAVTAAATTSKPKVVVVATGGTMAGKASTRDGFTSYRAGTYLMSDMLDTLRPEIDQIADVTAVQFGNAGSSGYTMEQFHALTLEVEKQLETADAVVVTTGTDTQEEFAYWLDLTVQSRKPVITSGSMRPWGAGDTPADKAVFGSDAPANLYNAVRLAASQQTYCFGTVLMLNDEIQAAREVTKTNAYRTDTFQTREYGVLGWIDGANITLGRAPARVMSCDQESWFTPFDVSKVDPKTLPRVEIVMSYQQAGGEAVKAFADAGVKGMVTAGTGAGGISGAMSSERSKAVAKGIWFVSTTRTGSGSSYGGSNGVLAGEDLTAVKARLLLVLSRAFTEDFNQAKDWFATFGTPTFEQSGAASTIPAGPGGTSVLLTSTATAACNGRTASIRVAVTNTDSVPIDVRVTSAAGEHKFSKIPVGSTVEHTLTRGASLDAGEAKLVAYKNVDGAGVQSTSTAAHAAVTCR
;
A
#
# COMPACT_ATOMS: atom_id res chain seq x y z
N MET A 1 15.83 -85.44 -18.15
CA MET A 1 15.95 -84.43 -17.07
C MET A 1 17.35 -84.52 -16.49
N ARG A 2 18.21 -83.53 -16.71
CA ARG A 2 19.55 -83.46 -16.09
C ARG A 2 19.43 -82.64 -14.81
N SER A 3 19.64 -83.27 -13.66
CA SER A 3 19.75 -82.57 -12.38
C SER A 3 21.12 -81.90 -12.30
N LEU A 4 21.14 -80.57 -12.18
CA LEU A 4 22.34 -79.80 -11.87
C LEU A 4 22.48 -79.72 -10.34
N THR A 5 23.47 -80.39 -9.79
CA THR A 5 23.84 -80.27 -8.38
C THR A 5 24.90 -79.18 -8.25
N LEU A 6 24.53 -78.01 -7.74
CA LEU A 6 25.48 -76.91 -7.48
C LEU A 6 26.17 -77.13 -6.12
N THR A 7 27.43 -77.53 -6.13
CA THR A 7 28.28 -77.54 -4.93
C THR A 7 28.87 -76.14 -4.71
N LEU A 8 28.21 -75.35 -3.85
CA LEU A 8 28.79 -74.10 -3.37
C LEU A 8 29.97 -74.41 -2.42
N SER A 9 31.14 -73.87 -2.72
CA SER A 9 32.30 -73.95 -1.82
C SER A 9 32.03 -73.15 -0.54
N GLY A 10 32.58 -73.57 0.60
CA GLY A 10 32.38 -72.90 1.89
C GLY A 10 32.78 -71.41 1.90
N ARG A 11 33.66 -70.98 0.98
CA ARG A 11 34.01 -69.57 0.77
C ARG A 11 32.89 -68.76 0.10
N ALA A 12 32.14 -69.35 -0.83
CA ALA A 12 31.00 -68.69 -1.47
C ALA A 12 29.82 -68.54 -0.48
N LEU A 13 29.62 -69.53 0.39
CA LEU A 13 28.63 -69.45 1.46
C LEU A 13 28.99 -68.36 2.49
N ALA A 14 30.26 -68.30 2.90
CA ALA A 14 30.75 -67.27 3.82
C ALA A 14 30.67 -65.85 3.23
N ALA A 15 30.98 -65.68 1.94
CA ALA A 15 30.84 -64.40 1.25
C ALA A 15 29.36 -63.98 1.11
N GLY A 16 28.46 -64.93 0.82
CA GLY A 16 27.03 -64.69 0.76
C GLY A 16 26.43 -64.28 2.11
N VAL A 17 26.85 -64.94 3.20
CA VAL A 17 26.43 -64.60 4.56
C VAL A 17 26.98 -63.25 5.01
N ALA A 18 28.25 -62.94 4.68
CA ALA A 18 28.84 -61.64 4.99
C ALA A 18 28.13 -60.49 4.24
N LEU A 19 27.76 -60.70 2.97
CA LEU A 19 27.02 -59.72 2.18
C LEU A 19 25.59 -59.52 2.72
N LEU A 20 24.93 -60.60 3.14
CA LEU A 20 23.61 -60.53 3.76
C LEU A 20 23.65 -59.80 5.11
N LEU A 21 24.66 -60.06 5.94
CA LEU A 21 24.86 -59.36 7.21
C LEU A 21 25.19 -57.87 6.99
N ALA A 22 25.98 -57.54 5.96
CA ALA A 22 26.26 -56.17 5.57
C ALA A 22 25.00 -55.44 5.07
N LEU A 23 24.16 -56.10 4.28
CA LEU A 23 22.88 -55.55 3.81
C LEU A 23 21.88 -55.37 4.95
N VAL A 24 21.76 -56.33 5.87
CA VAL A 24 20.88 -56.23 7.04
C VAL A 24 21.35 -55.13 7.99
N SER A 25 22.65 -54.97 8.19
CA SER A 25 23.19 -53.86 8.99
C SER A 25 23.00 -52.50 8.31
N LEU A 26 23.16 -52.42 6.98
CA LEU A 26 22.87 -51.18 6.23
C LEU A 26 21.38 -50.81 6.31
N VAL A 27 20.48 -51.78 6.14
CA VAL A 27 19.02 -51.56 6.26
C VAL A 27 18.64 -51.17 7.69
N SER A 28 19.29 -51.75 8.70
CA SER A 28 19.05 -51.41 10.11
C SER A 28 19.56 -50.00 10.46
N VAL A 29 20.72 -49.59 9.94
CA VAL A 29 21.27 -48.24 10.12
C VAL A 29 20.44 -47.20 9.38
N VAL A 30 19.97 -47.50 8.16
CA VAL A 30 19.06 -46.63 7.40
C VAL A 30 17.69 -46.53 8.07
N ALA A 31 17.14 -47.64 8.58
CA ALA A 31 15.87 -47.62 9.31
C ALA A 31 15.99 -46.86 10.64
N TYR A 32 17.10 -47.03 11.37
CA TYR A 32 17.36 -46.30 12.62
C TYR A 32 17.54 -44.80 12.35
N SER A 33 18.31 -44.43 11.33
CA SER A 33 18.48 -43.01 10.97
C SER A 33 17.20 -42.37 10.43
N ILE A 34 16.35 -43.09 9.69
CA ILE A 34 15.02 -42.58 9.27
C ILE A 34 14.08 -42.46 10.47
N ALA A 35 14.11 -43.42 11.42
CA ALA A 35 13.30 -43.36 12.63
C ALA A 35 13.74 -42.21 13.54
N GLU A 36 15.05 -42.03 13.73
CA GLU A 36 15.66 -40.94 14.52
C GLU A 36 15.44 -39.57 13.86
N SER A 37 15.44 -39.50 12.52
CA SER A 37 15.05 -38.30 11.76
C SER A 37 13.58 -37.95 11.94
N ARG A 38 12.69 -38.95 12.06
CA ARG A 38 11.25 -38.73 12.28
C ARG A 38 10.93 -38.39 13.73
N THR A 39 11.62 -38.96 14.71
CA THR A 39 11.46 -38.58 16.13
C THR A 39 12.09 -37.24 16.45
N THR A 40 13.21 -36.86 15.83
CA THR A 40 13.78 -35.51 15.96
C THR A 40 12.95 -34.45 15.22
N ALA A 41 12.38 -34.76 14.05
CA ALA A 41 11.43 -33.87 13.36
C ALA A 41 10.10 -33.71 14.11
N ALA A 42 9.65 -34.72 14.87
CA ALA A 42 8.45 -34.62 15.70
C ALA A 42 8.70 -33.97 17.07
N ALA A 43 9.95 -34.00 17.58
CA ALA A 43 10.32 -33.44 18.88
C ALA A 43 10.89 -32.00 18.80
N GLN A 44 11.40 -31.60 17.64
CA GLN A 44 11.54 -30.18 17.31
C GLN A 44 10.20 -29.69 16.77
N GLY A 45 9.24 -29.51 17.68
CA GLY A 45 8.17 -28.58 17.40
C GLY A 45 8.83 -27.31 16.88
N GLN A 46 8.48 -26.92 15.65
CA GLN A 46 8.64 -25.57 15.20
C GLN A 46 7.92 -24.73 16.25
N GLN A 47 8.67 -24.29 17.25
CA GLN A 47 8.30 -23.12 18.01
C GLN A 47 8.07 -22.10 16.90
N PRO A 48 6.84 -21.58 16.74
CA PRO A 48 6.66 -20.38 15.94
C PRO A 48 7.77 -19.45 16.39
N MET A 49 8.43 -18.76 15.47
CA MET A 49 9.20 -17.61 15.90
C MET A 49 8.17 -16.71 16.59
N VAL A 50 8.09 -16.81 17.92
CA VAL A 50 7.23 -15.98 18.74
C VAL A 50 7.88 -14.62 18.57
N LEU A 51 7.39 -13.86 17.58
CA LEU A 51 7.47 -12.42 17.61
C LEU A 51 7.16 -12.06 19.05
N ALA A 52 8.16 -11.49 19.74
CA ALA A 52 8.03 -11.11 21.13
C ALA A 52 6.66 -10.46 21.29
N SER A 53 5.80 -11.11 22.06
CA SER A 53 4.45 -10.64 22.31
C SER A 53 4.55 -9.20 22.82
N GLY A 54 4.13 -8.25 21.99
CA GLY A 54 4.09 -6.83 22.34
C GLY A 54 4.79 -5.85 21.40
N THR A 55 5.58 -6.27 20.39
CA THR A 55 6.13 -5.33 19.39
C THR A 55 5.72 -5.72 17.98
N THR A 56 4.78 -4.97 17.40
CA THR A 56 4.53 -5.01 15.95
C THR A 56 5.84 -4.62 15.25
N PRO A 57 6.45 -5.46 14.38
CA PRO A 57 7.72 -5.14 13.70
C PRO A 57 7.67 -3.83 12.90
N LEU A 58 6.46 -3.42 12.52
CA LEU A 58 6.15 -2.22 11.75
C LEU A 58 5.89 -0.97 12.62
N GLY A 59 5.93 -1.09 13.95
CA GLY A 59 5.65 0.02 14.87
C GLY A 59 4.20 0.54 14.82
N ILE A 60 3.22 -0.29 14.43
CA ILE A 60 1.80 0.08 14.38
C ILE A 60 1.27 0.19 15.81
N THR A 61 0.92 1.42 16.22
CA THR A 61 0.45 1.72 17.58
C THR A 61 -1.06 1.62 17.76
N SER A 62 -1.81 1.21 16.73
CA SER A 62 -3.26 1.07 16.79
C SER A 62 -3.70 -0.03 17.76
N SER A 63 -4.60 0.35 18.67
CA SER A 63 -5.24 -0.56 19.62
C SER A 63 -6.16 -1.56 18.91
N SER A 64 -6.89 -1.10 17.88
CA SER A 64 -7.76 -1.95 17.05
C SER A 64 -6.95 -3.03 16.33
N TYR A 65 -5.83 -2.63 15.72
CA TYR A 65 -4.92 -3.55 15.05
C TYR A 65 -4.40 -4.63 16.01
N GLN A 66 -3.94 -4.23 17.20
CA GLN A 66 -3.42 -5.16 18.21
C GLN A 66 -4.50 -6.15 18.69
N ALA A 67 -5.72 -5.67 18.92
CA ALA A 67 -6.82 -6.51 19.36
C ALA A 67 -7.23 -7.56 18.31
N VAL A 68 -7.36 -7.15 17.04
CA VAL A 68 -7.80 -8.03 15.96
C VAL A 68 -6.73 -9.08 15.62
N THR A 69 -5.47 -8.67 15.53
CA THR A 69 -4.36 -9.59 15.28
C THR A 69 -4.18 -10.61 16.41
N ALA A 70 -4.38 -10.21 17.67
CA ALA A 70 -4.36 -11.13 18.80
C ALA A 70 -5.53 -12.13 18.73
N ALA A 71 -6.75 -11.67 18.44
CA ALA A 71 -7.94 -12.52 18.36
C ALA A 71 -7.80 -13.61 17.28
N ALA A 72 -7.21 -13.28 16.12
CA ALA A 72 -6.99 -14.21 15.02
C ALA A 72 -6.09 -15.40 15.38
N THR A 73 -5.27 -15.29 16.44
CA THR A 73 -4.44 -16.42 16.92
C THR A 73 -5.22 -17.45 17.75
N THR A 74 -6.45 -17.10 18.18
CA THR A 74 -7.20 -17.91 19.15
C THR A 74 -8.43 -18.61 18.58
N SER A 75 -8.94 -18.15 17.43
CA SER A 75 -10.10 -18.74 16.75
C SER A 75 -9.93 -18.65 15.24
N LYS A 76 -10.56 -19.57 14.49
CA LYS A 76 -10.49 -19.56 13.02
C LYS A 76 -11.24 -18.35 12.47
N PRO A 77 -10.55 -17.43 11.76
CA PRO A 77 -11.18 -16.28 11.13
C PRO A 77 -12.15 -16.69 10.03
N LYS A 78 -13.21 -15.92 9.83
CA LYS A 78 -14.13 -16.06 8.70
C LYS A 78 -13.60 -15.30 7.51
N VAL A 79 -13.30 -16.01 6.42
CA VAL A 79 -12.81 -15.42 5.17
C VAL A 79 -13.81 -15.69 4.06
N VAL A 80 -14.28 -14.63 3.40
CA VAL A 80 -15.15 -14.75 2.22
C VAL A 80 -14.33 -14.47 0.97
N VAL A 81 -14.38 -15.38 0.01
CA VAL A 81 -13.79 -15.19 -1.33
C VAL A 81 -14.86 -14.64 -2.28
N VAL A 82 -14.75 -13.37 -2.65
CA VAL A 82 -15.59 -12.71 -3.66
C VAL A 82 -14.95 -12.89 -5.03
N ALA A 83 -15.51 -13.79 -5.84
CA ALA A 83 -14.92 -14.20 -7.11
C ALA A 83 -15.48 -13.41 -8.30
N THR A 84 -14.59 -12.86 -9.12
CA THR A 84 -14.91 -12.16 -10.37
C THR A 84 -14.46 -12.92 -11.63
N GLY A 85 -13.72 -14.03 -11.47
CA GLY A 85 -13.28 -14.90 -12.56
C GLY A 85 -11.78 -14.76 -12.84
N GLY A 86 -11.44 -14.29 -14.04
CA GLY A 86 -10.05 -14.18 -14.49
C GLY A 86 -9.38 -15.51 -14.85
N THR A 87 -8.07 -15.45 -15.04
CA THR A 87 -7.22 -16.61 -15.38
C THR A 87 -7.19 -17.63 -14.26
N MET A 88 -7.31 -17.22 -12.99
CA MET A 88 -7.41 -18.14 -11.84
C MET A 88 -8.59 -19.09 -12.01
N ALA A 89 -9.75 -18.59 -12.44
CA ALA A 89 -10.90 -19.41 -12.78
C ALA A 89 -10.86 -19.99 -14.21
N GLY A 90 -9.72 -19.91 -14.91
CA GLY A 90 -9.60 -20.22 -16.32
C GLY A 90 -9.42 -21.71 -16.62
N LYS A 91 -9.99 -22.17 -17.74
CA LYS A 91 -9.79 -23.51 -18.31
C LYS A 91 -8.96 -23.43 -19.58
N ALA A 92 -7.80 -24.09 -19.57
CA ALA A 92 -6.93 -24.25 -20.72
C ALA A 92 -7.39 -25.39 -21.64
N SER A 93 -6.95 -25.38 -22.90
CA SER A 93 -7.21 -26.49 -23.84
C SER A 93 -6.39 -27.74 -23.53
N THR A 94 -5.16 -27.56 -23.04
CA THR A 94 -4.23 -28.64 -22.69
C THR A 94 -3.44 -28.29 -21.42
N ARG A 95 -2.80 -29.28 -20.79
CA ARG A 95 -2.04 -29.08 -19.54
C ARG A 95 -0.76 -28.27 -19.70
N ASP A 96 -0.20 -28.24 -20.90
CA ASP A 96 1.00 -27.49 -21.28
C ASP A 96 0.68 -26.15 -21.95
N GLY A 97 -0.58 -25.90 -22.32
CA GLY A 97 -1.03 -24.68 -22.98
C GLY A 97 -1.55 -23.62 -22.00
N PHE A 98 -0.67 -22.77 -21.46
CA PHE A 98 -1.10 -21.68 -20.56
C PHE A 98 -1.48 -20.37 -21.26
N THR A 99 -1.30 -20.28 -22.59
CA THR A 99 -1.64 -19.09 -23.40
C THR A 99 -2.96 -19.21 -24.14
N SER A 100 -3.48 -20.43 -24.29
CA SER A 100 -4.76 -20.72 -24.96
C SER A 100 -5.76 -21.25 -23.95
N TYR A 101 -6.56 -20.35 -23.39
CA TYR A 101 -7.54 -20.66 -22.36
C TYR A 101 -8.72 -19.70 -22.40
N ARG A 102 -9.80 -20.07 -21.71
CA ARG A 102 -10.94 -19.20 -21.45
C ARG A 102 -10.94 -18.79 -19.97
N ALA A 103 -10.73 -17.51 -19.71
CA ALA A 103 -10.88 -16.94 -18.36
C ALA A 103 -12.33 -17.12 -17.85
N GLY A 104 -12.50 -17.22 -16.54
CA GLY A 104 -13.82 -17.29 -15.91
C GLY A 104 -14.66 -18.50 -16.35
N THR A 105 -14.14 -19.70 -16.16
CA THR A 105 -14.80 -20.97 -16.50
C THR A 105 -15.17 -21.79 -15.27
N TYR A 106 -14.22 -22.01 -14.35
CA TYR A 106 -14.48 -22.74 -13.10
C TYR A 106 -15.21 -21.85 -12.08
N LEU A 107 -15.99 -22.47 -11.19
CA LEU A 107 -16.60 -21.77 -10.05
C LEU A 107 -15.61 -21.71 -8.88
N MET A 108 -15.73 -20.66 -8.06
CA MET A 108 -14.85 -20.49 -6.90
C MET A 108 -15.03 -21.60 -5.87
N SER A 109 -16.26 -22.09 -5.67
CA SER A 109 -16.54 -23.23 -4.79
C SER A 109 -15.71 -24.46 -5.16
N ASP A 110 -15.65 -24.78 -6.45
CA ASP A 110 -14.96 -25.97 -6.96
C ASP A 110 -13.45 -25.84 -6.77
N MET A 111 -12.90 -24.63 -6.94
CA MET A 111 -11.49 -24.35 -6.69
C MET A 111 -11.15 -24.44 -5.20
N LEU A 112 -12.00 -23.91 -4.32
CA LEU A 112 -11.83 -24.06 -2.87
C LEU A 112 -11.89 -25.52 -2.42
N ASP A 113 -12.76 -26.34 -3.01
CA ASP A 113 -12.83 -27.77 -2.74
C ASP A 113 -11.51 -28.49 -3.03
N THR A 114 -10.78 -28.06 -4.07
CA THR A 114 -9.45 -28.64 -4.36
C THR A 114 -8.36 -28.29 -3.34
N LEU A 115 -8.58 -27.26 -2.51
CA LEU A 115 -7.67 -26.82 -1.46
C LEU A 115 -8.05 -27.39 -0.08
N ARG A 116 -9.10 -28.20 -0.01
CA ARG A 116 -9.54 -28.86 1.22
C ARG A 116 -8.85 -30.22 1.40
N PRO A 117 -8.52 -30.59 2.66
CA PRO A 117 -8.90 -29.93 3.91
C PRO A 117 -7.92 -28.83 4.41
N GLU A 118 -6.82 -28.57 3.71
CA GLU A 118 -5.73 -27.71 4.18
C GLU A 118 -6.18 -26.26 4.40
N ILE A 119 -7.05 -25.73 3.54
CA ILE A 119 -7.52 -24.34 3.68
C ILE A 119 -8.46 -24.16 4.87
N ASP A 120 -9.23 -25.20 5.22
CA ASP A 120 -10.14 -25.20 6.37
C ASP A 120 -9.35 -25.24 7.70
N GLN A 121 -8.06 -25.57 7.67
CA GLN A 121 -7.19 -25.47 8.85
C GLN A 121 -6.81 -24.02 9.17
N ILE A 122 -6.86 -23.12 8.17
CA ILE A 122 -6.43 -21.73 8.29
C ILE A 122 -7.61 -20.81 8.63
N ALA A 123 -8.77 -21.03 8.01
CA ALA A 123 -9.94 -20.16 8.15
C ALA A 123 -11.25 -20.93 7.91
N ASP A 124 -12.37 -20.36 8.37
CA ASP A 124 -13.69 -20.73 7.88
C ASP A 124 -13.93 -20.00 6.55
N VAL A 125 -13.76 -20.73 5.44
CA VAL A 125 -13.72 -20.15 4.09
C VAL A 125 -15.02 -20.42 3.34
N THR A 126 -15.65 -19.34 2.88
CA THR A 126 -16.81 -19.39 1.99
C THR A 126 -16.56 -18.59 0.73
N ALA A 127 -17.41 -18.76 -0.29
CA ALA A 127 -17.29 -18.05 -1.56
C ALA A 127 -18.60 -17.37 -1.96
N VAL A 128 -18.46 -16.19 -2.57
CA VAL A 128 -19.52 -15.49 -3.29
C VAL A 128 -19.07 -15.35 -4.75
N GLN A 129 -19.86 -15.87 -5.68
CA GLN A 129 -19.59 -15.71 -7.11
C GLN A 129 -20.21 -14.38 -7.60
N PHE A 130 -19.45 -13.28 -7.53
CA PHE A 130 -19.88 -11.96 -8.00
C PHE A 130 -19.96 -11.91 -9.54
N GLY A 131 -18.97 -12.49 -10.20
CA GLY A 131 -18.93 -12.62 -11.66
C GLY A 131 -17.97 -13.71 -12.09
N ASN A 132 -17.89 -13.98 -13.39
CA ASN A 132 -17.01 -15.03 -13.92
C ASN A 132 -16.51 -14.66 -15.31
N ALA A 133 -15.75 -13.57 -15.41
CA ALA A 133 -15.30 -12.99 -16.67
C ALA A 133 -13.80 -12.63 -16.64
N GLY A 134 -13.23 -12.31 -17.80
CA GLY A 134 -11.93 -11.65 -17.87
C GLY A 134 -12.00 -10.25 -17.27
N SER A 135 -10.92 -9.78 -16.63
CA SER A 135 -10.94 -8.56 -15.82
C SER A 135 -11.15 -7.27 -16.64
N SER A 136 -10.77 -7.26 -17.92
CA SER A 136 -11.05 -6.15 -18.85
C SER A 136 -12.53 -6.00 -19.23
N GLY A 137 -13.39 -6.95 -18.86
CA GLY A 137 -14.82 -6.94 -19.16
C GLY A 137 -15.69 -6.21 -18.14
N TYR A 138 -15.11 -5.70 -17.04
CA TYR A 138 -15.85 -5.09 -15.95
C TYR A 138 -16.03 -3.58 -16.16
N THR A 139 -17.27 -3.09 -15.97
CA THR A 139 -17.60 -1.66 -16.07
C THR A 139 -17.41 -0.93 -14.74
N MET A 140 -17.44 0.42 -14.76
CA MET A 140 -17.35 1.21 -13.53
C MET A 140 -18.56 1.00 -12.60
N GLU A 141 -19.75 0.73 -13.15
CA GLU A 141 -20.93 0.36 -12.37
C GLU A 141 -20.74 -0.99 -11.67
N GLN A 142 -20.02 -1.92 -12.30
CA GLN A 142 -19.68 -3.20 -11.66
C GLN A 142 -18.58 -3.04 -10.61
N PHE A 143 -17.62 -2.11 -10.79
CA PHE A 143 -16.67 -1.74 -9.75
C PHE A 143 -17.37 -1.14 -8.52
N HIS A 144 -18.36 -0.26 -8.74
CA HIS A 144 -19.24 0.25 -7.69
C HIS A 144 -19.98 -0.87 -6.96
N ALA A 145 -20.64 -1.76 -7.70
CA ALA A 145 -21.35 -2.89 -7.10
C ALA A 145 -20.41 -3.87 -6.37
N LEU A 146 -19.18 -4.04 -6.85
CA LEU A 146 -18.17 -4.88 -6.20
C LEU A 146 -17.77 -4.31 -4.83
N THR A 147 -17.57 -3.00 -4.70
CA THR A 147 -17.31 -2.36 -3.39
C THR A 147 -18.43 -2.69 -2.41
N LEU A 148 -19.69 -2.51 -2.82
CA LEU A 148 -20.84 -2.78 -1.95
C LEU A 148 -20.96 -4.25 -1.56
N GLU A 149 -20.65 -5.19 -2.48
CA GLU A 149 -20.64 -6.60 -2.13
C GLU A 149 -19.49 -6.93 -1.15
N VAL A 150 -18.30 -6.37 -1.34
CA VAL A 150 -17.18 -6.54 -0.40
C VAL A 150 -17.56 -6.02 0.99
N GLU A 151 -18.12 -4.80 1.09
CA GLU A 151 -18.55 -4.21 2.35
C GLU A 151 -19.61 -5.05 3.07
N LYS A 152 -20.63 -5.50 2.32
CA LYS A 152 -21.66 -6.41 2.83
C LYS A 152 -21.06 -7.69 3.42
N GLN A 153 -20.07 -8.30 2.76
CA GLN A 153 -19.41 -9.49 3.30
C GLN A 153 -18.61 -9.15 4.57
N LEU A 154 -17.94 -8.00 4.60
CA LEU A 154 -17.17 -7.53 5.76
C LEU A 154 -18.04 -7.17 6.99
N GLU A 155 -19.36 -7.06 6.87
CA GLU A 155 -20.25 -6.92 8.03
C GLU A 155 -20.14 -8.14 8.97
N THR A 156 -19.96 -9.35 8.41
CA THR A 156 -19.96 -10.60 9.17
C THR A 156 -18.68 -11.41 9.06
N ALA A 157 -17.91 -11.23 7.97
CA ALA A 157 -16.60 -11.84 7.78
C ALA A 157 -15.50 -11.03 8.50
N ASP A 158 -14.41 -11.69 8.84
CA ASP A 158 -13.22 -11.04 9.40
C ASP A 158 -12.32 -10.48 8.29
N ALA A 159 -12.36 -11.05 7.09
CA ALA A 159 -11.64 -10.54 5.92
C ALA A 159 -12.30 -11.00 4.61
N VAL A 160 -11.96 -10.30 3.51
CA VAL A 160 -12.40 -10.65 2.16
C VAL A 160 -11.19 -10.85 1.25
N VAL A 161 -11.24 -11.90 0.43
CA VAL A 161 -10.36 -12.10 -0.72
C VAL A 161 -11.15 -11.84 -2.00
N VAL A 162 -10.68 -10.94 -2.86
CA VAL A 162 -11.27 -10.69 -4.18
C VAL A 162 -10.39 -11.33 -5.24
N THR A 163 -10.90 -12.35 -5.94
CA THR A 163 -10.14 -12.98 -7.04
C THR A 163 -10.53 -12.37 -8.37
N THR A 164 -9.57 -11.91 -9.15
CA THR A 164 -9.80 -11.27 -10.46
C THR A 164 -8.74 -11.68 -11.48
N GLY A 165 -8.95 -11.29 -12.74
CA GLY A 165 -7.96 -11.46 -13.80
C GLY A 165 -6.80 -10.46 -13.68
N THR A 166 -5.59 -10.91 -13.94
CA THR A 166 -4.38 -10.12 -13.70
C THR A 166 -4.26 -8.89 -14.62
N ASP A 167 -4.93 -8.85 -15.77
CA ASP A 167 -4.78 -7.75 -16.74
C ASP A 167 -5.13 -6.36 -16.17
N THR A 168 -6.19 -6.25 -15.38
CA THR A 168 -6.61 -5.01 -14.71
C THR A 168 -6.65 -5.15 -13.18
N GLN A 169 -5.99 -6.16 -12.60
CA GLN A 169 -6.03 -6.40 -11.15
C GLN A 169 -5.50 -5.20 -10.34
N GLU A 170 -4.53 -4.45 -10.85
CA GLU A 170 -4.05 -3.21 -10.21
C GLU A 170 -5.14 -2.13 -10.12
N GLU A 171 -6.11 -2.12 -11.05
CA GLU A 171 -7.26 -1.21 -11.04
C GLU A 171 -8.31 -1.68 -10.02
N PHE A 172 -8.61 -2.99 -9.96
CA PHE A 172 -9.48 -3.56 -8.93
C PHE A 172 -8.95 -3.26 -7.53
N ALA A 173 -7.66 -3.52 -7.30
CA ALA A 173 -7.01 -3.29 -6.02
C ALA A 173 -7.10 -1.82 -5.62
N TYR A 174 -6.74 -0.90 -6.53
CA TYR A 174 -6.74 0.52 -6.21
C TYR A 174 -8.15 1.11 -6.04
N TRP A 175 -9.13 0.65 -6.81
CA TRP A 175 -10.52 1.04 -6.61
C TRP A 175 -11.04 0.63 -5.23
N LEU A 176 -10.81 -0.62 -4.83
CA LEU A 176 -11.24 -1.11 -3.51
C LEU A 176 -10.48 -0.40 -2.38
N ASP A 177 -9.19 -0.12 -2.55
CA ASP A 177 -8.38 0.66 -1.59
C ASP A 177 -8.96 2.06 -1.34
N LEU A 178 -9.47 2.67 -2.40
CA LEU A 178 -10.08 4.00 -2.35
C LEU A 178 -11.53 3.99 -1.87
N THR A 179 -12.29 2.91 -2.04
CA THR A 179 -13.76 2.96 -1.87
C THR A 179 -14.31 2.16 -0.70
N VAL A 180 -13.64 1.08 -0.27
CA VAL A 180 -14.11 0.24 0.83
C VAL A 180 -14.02 0.98 2.17
N GLN A 181 -15.16 1.10 2.85
CA GLN A 181 -15.34 1.77 4.14
C GLN A 181 -15.17 0.79 5.31
N SER A 182 -14.15 -0.06 5.27
CA SER A 182 -13.83 -1.03 6.33
C SER A 182 -12.34 -1.21 6.51
N ARG A 183 -11.89 -1.23 7.78
CA ARG A 183 -10.49 -1.45 8.17
C ARG A 183 -10.05 -2.91 8.09
N LYS A 184 -11.01 -3.84 7.96
CA LYS A 184 -10.74 -5.28 7.87
C LYS A 184 -9.93 -5.59 6.60
N PRO A 185 -9.12 -6.66 6.60
CA PRO A 185 -8.30 -7.02 5.44
C PRO A 185 -9.14 -7.25 4.17
N VAL A 186 -8.72 -6.59 3.09
CA VAL A 186 -9.18 -6.86 1.72
C VAL A 186 -7.97 -7.22 0.88
N ILE A 187 -7.94 -8.45 0.37
CA ILE A 187 -6.82 -8.99 -0.40
C ILE A 187 -7.31 -9.23 -1.82
N THR A 188 -6.70 -8.60 -2.81
CA THR A 188 -6.89 -9.00 -4.22
C THR A 188 -5.89 -10.07 -4.61
N SER A 189 -6.33 -11.08 -5.37
CA SER A 189 -5.45 -12.10 -5.93
C SER A 189 -5.90 -12.53 -7.33
N GLY A 190 -5.02 -13.25 -8.02
CA GLY A 190 -5.18 -13.69 -9.41
C GLY A 190 -4.16 -14.78 -9.76
N SER A 191 -4.07 -15.13 -11.03
CA SER A 191 -3.02 -16.03 -11.52
C SER A 191 -2.59 -15.65 -12.93
N MET A 192 -1.34 -15.92 -13.26
CA MET A 192 -0.82 -15.76 -14.62
C MET A 192 -1.06 -16.98 -15.49
N ARG A 193 -1.27 -18.16 -14.88
CA ARG A 193 -1.57 -19.41 -15.57
C ARG A 193 -2.95 -19.95 -15.16
N PRO A 194 -3.70 -20.58 -16.08
CA PRO A 194 -5.01 -21.15 -15.79
C PRO A 194 -4.92 -22.26 -14.74
N TRP A 195 -6.02 -22.52 -14.03
CA TRP A 195 -6.04 -23.56 -12.99
C TRP A 195 -5.81 -24.96 -13.57
N GLY A 196 -6.60 -25.30 -14.60
CA GLY A 196 -6.67 -26.65 -15.13
C GLY A 196 -7.09 -26.67 -16.60
N ALA A 197 -7.03 -27.88 -17.17
CA ALA A 197 -7.51 -28.17 -18.52
C ALA A 197 -8.62 -29.24 -18.53
N GLY A 198 -9.02 -29.74 -17.35
CA GLY A 198 -10.06 -30.74 -17.19
C GLY A 198 -11.47 -30.15 -17.10
N ASP A 199 -12.46 -31.01 -16.87
CA ASP A 199 -13.85 -30.57 -16.70
C ASP A 199 -14.09 -29.94 -15.32
N THR A 200 -13.32 -30.37 -14.33
CA THR A 200 -13.25 -29.74 -13.01
C THR A 200 -11.85 -29.14 -12.77
N PRO A 201 -11.69 -28.18 -11.83
CA PRO A 201 -10.38 -27.66 -11.46
C PRO A 201 -9.47 -28.72 -10.80
N ALA A 202 -10.02 -29.81 -10.26
CA ALA A 202 -9.25 -30.94 -9.73
C ALA A 202 -8.61 -31.78 -10.85
N ASP A 203 -9.19 -31.75 -12.04
CA ASP A 203 -8.76 -32.56 -13.17
C ASP A 203 -7.72 -31.84 -14.03
N LYS A 204 -6.62 -32.54 -14.33
CA LYS A 204 -5.62 -32.09 -15.31
C LYS A 204 -5.12 -30.66 -15.05
N ALA A 205 -4.50 -30.43 -13.89
CA ALA A 205 -3.83 -29.17 -13.57
C ALA A 205 -2.86 -28.75 -14.70
N VAL A 206 -2.88 -27.45 -15.04
CA VAL A 206 -1.90 -26.85 -15.96
C VAL A 206 -0.52 -26.88 -15.29
N PHE A 207 0.49 -27.22 -16.07
CA PHE A 207 1.86 -27.33 -15.56
C PHE A 207 2.37 -26.00 -15.01
N GLY A 208 2.79 -26.04 -13.75
CA GLY A 208 3.26 -24.87 -13.03
C GLY A 208 2.20 -23.78 -12.87
N SER A 209 0.90 -24.13 -12.82
CA SER A 209 -0.14 -23.16 -12.47
C SER A 209 0.16 -22.52 -11.12
N ASP A 210 0.12 -21.19 -11.07
CA ASP A 210 0.30 -20.38 -9.86
C ASP A 210 -1.03 -20.18 -9.10
N ALA A 211 -2.16 -20.57 -9.69
CA ALA A 211 -3.50 -20.31 -9.16
C ALA A 211 -3.77 -20.93 -7.76
N PRO A 212 -3.47 -22.22 -7.49
CA PRO A 212 -3.73 -22.81 -6.18
C PRO A 212 -2.92 -22.15 -5.06
N ALA A 213 -1.62 -21.88 -5.32
CA ALA A 213 -0.72 -21.25 -4.35
C ALA A 213 -1.14 -19.81 -4.04
N ASN A 214 -1.45 -19.02 -5.07
CA ASN A 214 -1.90 -17.63 -4.89
C ASN A 214 -3.21 -17.56 -4.10
N LEU A 215 -4.21 -18.41 -4.42
CA LEU A 215 -5.49 -18.41 -3.71
C LEU A 215 -5.32 -18.82 -2.24
N TYR A 216 -4.57 -19.90 -1.99
CA TYR A 216 -4.31 -20.37 -0.64
C TYR A 216 -3.56 -19.33 0.20
N ASN A 217 -2.54 -18.69 -0.37
CA ASN A 217 -1.78 -17.65 0.32
C ASN A 217 -2.56 -16.35 0.52
N ALA A 218 -3.46 -15.98 -0.41
CA ALA A 218 -4.37 -14.85 -0.21
C ALA A 218 -5.33 -15.08 0.96
N VAL A 219 -5.90 -16.30 1.07
CA VAL A 219 -6.75 -16.68 2.21
C VAL A 219 -5.94 -16.72 3.51
N ARG A 220 -4.71 -17.23 3.48
CA ARG A 220 -3.81 -17.20 4.65
C ARG A 220 -3.52 -15.79 5.13
N LEU A 221 -3.23 -14.86 4.22
CA LEU A 221 -3.00 -13.47 4.57
C LEU A 221 -4.27 -12.80 5.14
N ALA A 222 -5.42 -13.08 4.53
CA ALA A 222 -6.71 -12.60 5.02
C ALA A 222 -7.01 -13.10 6.44
N ALA A 223 -6.76 -14.39 6.69
CA ALA A 223 -6.95 -15.01 8.00
C ALA A 223 -5.99 -14.45 9.06
N SER A 224 -4.76 -14.11 8.70
CA SER A 224 -3.78 -13.63 9.70
C SER A 224 -4.15 -12.28 10.33
N GLN A 225 -5.03 -11.51 9.67
CA GLN A 225 -5.40 -10.15 10.04
C GLN A 225 -4.21 -9.16 10.12
N GLN A 226 -3.01 -9.55 9.70
CA GLN A 226 -1.81 -8.71 9.80
C GLN A 226 -1.84 -7.51 8.84
N THR A 227 -2.74 -7.50 7.87
CA THR A 227 -3.00 -6.36 6.97
C THR A 227 -4.23 -5.55 7.38
N TYR A 228 -4.74 -5.74 8.61
CA TYR A 228 -5.77 -4.86 9.16
C TYR A 228 -5.29 -3.41 9.10
N CYS A 229 -6.15 -2.50 8.65
CA CYS A 229 -5.86 -1.09 8.36
C CYS A 229 -4.85 -0.80 7.23
N PHE A 230 -4.35 -1.79 6.49
CA PHE A 230 -3.46 -1.50 5.36
C PHE A 230 -4.21 -0.90 4.16
N GLY A 231 -5.55 -0.97 4.18
CA GLY A 231 -6.37 -0.77 2.99
C GLY A 231 -6.46 -2.07 2.21
N THR A 232 -6.63 -1.97 0.89
CA THR A 232 -6.56 -3.16 0.03
C THR A 232 -5.11 -3.49 -0.28
N VAL A 233 -4.78 -4.78 -0.23
CA VAL A 233 -3.47 -5.30 -0.67
C VAL A 233 -3.62 -6.24 -1.85
N LEU A 234 -2.56 -6.41 -2.63
CA LEU A 234 -2.48 -7.39 -3.70
C LEU A 234 -1.52 -8.51 -3.29
N MET A 235 -1.99 -9.76 -3.35
CA MET A 235 -1.22 -10.97 -3.03
C MET A 235 -1.06 -11.84 -4.27
N LEU A 236 0.18 -12.00 -4.75
CA LEU A 236 0.51 -12.86 -5.89
C LEU A 236 1.99 -13.23 -5.86
N ASN A 237 2.35 -14.47 -6.24
CA ASN A 237 3.74 -14.95 -6.27
C ASN A 237 4.43 -14.78 -4.91
N ASP A 238 3.73 -15.16 -3.84
CA ASP A 238 4.19 -15.09 -2.45
C ASP A 238 4.52 -13.69 -1.91
N GLU A 239 4.31 -12.63 -2.70
CA GLU A 239 4.56 -11.24 -2.35
C GLU A 239 3.28 -10.48 -2.00
N ILE A 240 3.38 -9.61 -0.98
CA ILE A 240 2.31 -8.74 -0.52
C ILE A 240 2.62 -7.33 -1.01
N GLN A 241 1.72 -6.74 -1.78
CA GLN A 241 1.92 -5.46 -2.45
C GLN A 241 0.85 -4.45 -2.03
N ALA A 242 1.22 -3.17 -1.92
CA ALA A 242 0.26 -2.09 -1.64
C ALA A 242 -0.57 -1.80 -2.91
N ALA A 243 -1.90 -1.75 -2.79
CA ALA A 243 -2.80 -1.56 -3.93
C ALA A 243 -2.50 -0.29 -4.73
N ARG A 244 -2.13 0.82 -4.08
CA ARG A 244 -1.74 2.07 -4.75
C ARG A 244 -0.48 1.92 -5.60
N GLU A 245 0.51 1.17 -5.13
CA GLU A 245 1.88 1.22 -5.66
C GLU A 245 2.15 0.14 -6.72
N VAL A 246 1.47 -1.00 -6.60
CA VAL A 246 1.74 -2.20 -7.40
C VAL A 246 1.28 -2.07 -8.86
N THR A 247 2.03 -2.61 -9.82
CA THR A 247 1.56 -2.67 -11.21
C THR A 247 2.01 -3.96 -11.90
N LYS A 248 1.27 -4.39 -12.92
CA LYS A 248 1.66 -5.50 -13.78
C LYS A 248 2.78 -5.06 -14.71
N THR A 249 3.95 -5.67 -14.58
CA THR A 249 5.17 -5.29 -15.33
C THR A 249 5.53 -6.24 -16.46
N ASN A 250 4.90 -7.42 -16.49
CA ASN A 250 5.13 -8.45 -17.50
C ASN A 250 3.81 -9.14 -17.93
N ALA A 251 3.70 -9.43 -19.22
CA ALA A 251 2.52 -10.09 -19.79
C ALA A 251 2.43 -11.60 -19.48
N TYR A 252 3.53 -12.26 -19.07
CA TYR A 252 3.59 -13.73 -18.95
C TYR A 252 4.27 -14.27 -17.68
N ARG A 253 5.16 -13.50 -17.05
CA ARG A 253 5.90 -13.98 -15.88
C ARG A 253 5.01 -13.95 -14.63
N THR A 254 5.19 -14.91 -13.73
CA THR A 254 4.38 -15.03 -12.50
C THR A 254 4.74 -13.97 -11.47
N ASP A 255 5.98 -13.49 -11.46
CA ASP A 255 6.49 -12.38 -10.65
C ASP A 255 6.16 -10.99 -11.26
N THR A 256 5.02 -10.86 -11.94
CA THR A 256 4.72 -9.66 -12.74
C THR A 256 4.30 -8.44 -11.93
N PHE A 257 3.66 -8.63 -10.78
CA PHE A 257 3.19 -7.51 -9.97
C PHE A 257 4.33 -6.97 -9.14
N GLN A 258 4.79 -5.77 -9.50
CA GLN A 258 5.96 -5.15 -8.90
C GLN A 258 5.59 -3.78 -8.34
N THR A 259 6.11 -3.49 -7.16
CA THR A 259 6.06 -2.18 -6.53
C THR A 259 7.44 -1.56 -6.63
N ARG A 260 7.62 -0.71 -7.64
CA ARG A 260 8.93 -0.26 -8.16
C ARG A 260 9.82 0.42 -7.11
N GLU A 261 9.75 1.74 -6.98
CA GLU A 261 10.64 2.52 -6.11
C GLU A 261 10.40 2.25 -4.61
N TYR A 262 9.23 1.71 -4.26
CA TYR A 262 8.83 1.55 -2.87
C TYR A 262 9.06 0.13 -2.28
N GLY A 263 9.21 -0.90 -3.12
CA GLY A 263 9.38 -2.30 -2.70
C GLY A 263 8.10 -3.00 -2.22
N VAL A 264 8.17 -4.29 -1.90
CA VAL A 264 7.02 -5.06 -1.40
C VAL A 264 6.67 -4.71 0.05
N LEU A 265 5.44 -4.97 0.49
CA LEU A 265 5.07 -4.86 1.91
C LEU A 265 5.65 -6.01 2.74
N GLY A 266 5.73 -7.19 2.12
CA GLY A 266 6.13 -8.42 2.78
C GLY A 266 6.00 -9.62 1.84
N TRP A 267 6.17 -10.81 2.41
CA TRP A 267 6.11 -12.07 1.68
C TRP A 267 5.63 -13.23 2.57
N ILE A 268 5.33 -14.37 1.95
CA ILE A 268 4.88 -15.60 2.61
C ILE A 268 5.81 -16.76 2.28
N ASP A 269 6.51 -17.28 3.29
CA ASP A 269 7.38 -18.45 3.19
C ASP A 269 6.79 -19.63 3.98
N GLY A 270 6.10 -20.55 3.26
CA GLY A 270 5.39 -21.65 3.89
C GLY A 270 4.24 -21.13 4.76
N ALA A 271 4.33 -21.30 6.09
CA ALA A 271 3.33 -20.76 7.03
C ALA A 271 3.69 -19.36 7.56
N ASN A 272 4.89 -18.85 7.29
CA ASN A 272 5.37 -17.60 7.86
C ASN A 272 4.96 -16.42 6.98
N ILE A 273 4.23 -15.47 7.55
CA ILE A 273 3.95 -14.17 6.92
C ILE A 273 4.92 -13.16 7.52
N THR A 274 5.75 -12.56 6.68
CA THR A 274 6.71 -11.53 7.09
C THR A 274 6.33 -10.20 6.47
N LEU A 275 6.10 -9.18 7.30
CA LEU A 275 5.87 -7.82 6.86
C LEU A 275 7.09 -6.96 7.20
N GLY A 276 7.71 -6.37 6.18
CA GLY A 276 8.84 -5.44 6.33
C GLY A 276 8.44 -3.96 6.18
N ARG A 277 7.25 -3.70 5.65
CA ARG A 277 6.74 -2.36 5.38
C ARG A 277 5.21 -2.33 5.49
N ALA A 278 4.65 -1.15 5.74
CA ALA A 278 3.22 -0.87 5.69
C ALA A 278 2.92 0.30 4.75
N PRO A 279 1.68 0.45 4.25
CA PRO A 279 1.23 1.71 3.63
C PRO A 279 1.09 2.82 4.69
N ALA A 280 1.38 4.08 4.33
CA ALA A 280 1.34 5.20 5.29
C ALA A 280 -0.01 5.39 6.02
N ARG A 281 -1.10 4.99 5.37
CA ARG A 281 -2.46 4.93 5.92
C ARG A 281 -2.55 4.25 7.29
N VAL A 282 -1.67 3.28 7.61
CA VAL A 282 -1.73 2.59 8.92
C VAL A 282 -1.54 3.54 10.10
N MET A 283 -0.88 4.69 9.90
CA MET A 283 -0.68 5.70 10.94
C MET A 283 -1.99 6.30 11.46
N SER A 284 -3.03 6.35 10.62
CA SER A 284 -4.34 6.86 10.99
C SER A 284 -5.33 5.75 11.33
N CYS A 285 -4.89 4.49 11.54
CA CYS A 285 -5.78 3.33 11.70
C CYS A 285 -6.91 3.53 12.73
N ASP A 286 -6.67 4.14 13.89
CA ASP A 286 -7.70 4.40 14.90
C ASP A 286 -8.44 5.76 14.71
N GLN A 287 -8.18 6.46 13.61
CA GLN A 287 -8.71 7.79 13.30
C GLN A 287 -9.70 7.74 12.13
N GLU A 288 -10.62 8.70 12.10
CA GLU A 288 -11.58 8.85 11.00
C GLU A 288 -10.90 9.15 9.66
N SER A 289 -9.76 9.85 9.70
CA SER A 289 -8.92 10.16 8.53
C SER A 289 -8.32 8.92 7.85
N TRP A 290 -8.49 7.72 8.42
CA TRP A 290 -8.21 6.46 7.74
C TRP A 290 -9.13 6.24 6.53
N PHE A 291 -10.40 6.62 6.66
CA PHE A 291 -11.38 6.48 5.59
C PHE A 291 -11.16 7.54 4.52
N THR A 292 -11.29 7.11 3.27
CA THR A 292 -11.39 8.05 2.16
C THR A 292 -12.78 8.71 2.15
N PRO A 293 -12.96 9.86 1.49
CA PRO A 293 -14.28 10.45 1.31
C PRO A 293 -15.15 9.69 0.29
N PHE A 294 -14.64 8.62 -0.34
CA PHE A 294 -15.24 7.98 -1.50
C PHE A 294 -16.19 6.83 -1.13
N ASP A 295 -17.16 7.11 -0.27
CA ASP A 295 -18.24 6.18 0.05
C ASP A 295 -19.22 6.07 -1.13
N VAL A 296 -19.03 5.02 -1.94
CA VAL A 296 -19.77 4.84 -3.19
C VAL A 296 -21.25 4.54 -2.98
N SER A 297 -21.69 4.15 -1.77
CA SER A 297 -23.12 3.98 -1.47
C SER A 297 -23.91 5.29 -1.61
N LYS A 298 -23.23 6.44 -1.56
CA LYS A 298 -23.79 7.79 -1.70
C LYS A 298 -23.90 8.29 -3.14
N VAL A 299 -23.43 7.52 -4.12
CA VAL A 299 -23.38 7.92 -5.53
C VAL A 299 -24.16 6.91 -6.38
N ASP A 300 -24.98 7.40 -7.32
CA ASP A 300 -25.63 6.54 -8.31
C ASP A 300 -24.58 6.04 -9.33
N PRO A 301 -24.38 4.72 -9.48
CA PRO A 301 -23.39 4.18 -10.42
C PRO A 301 -23.59 4.66 -11.85
N LYS A 302 -24.83 4.94 -12.29
CA LYS A 302 -25.14 5.43 -13.64
C LYS A 302 -24.71 6.87 -13.89
N THR A 303 -24.39 7.60 -12.83
CA THR A 303 -23.97 9.00 -12.88
C THR A 303 -22.46 9.17 -12.75
N LEU A 304 -21.71 8.06 -12.62
CA LEU A 304 -20.27 8.12 -12.52
C LEU A 304 -19.67 8.85 -13.74
N PRO A 305 -18.77 9.82 -13.50
CA PRO A 305 -18.21 10.65 -14.55
C PRO A 305 -17.36 9.82 -15.50
N ARG A 306 -17.57 10.02 -16.80
CA ARG A 306 -16.68 9.45 -17.81
C ARG A 306 -15.33 10.15 -17.79
N VAL A 307 -14.27 9.37 -17.59
CA VAL A 307 -12.88 9.80 -17.62
C VAL A 307 -12.09 8.88 -18.55
N GLU A 308 -11.28 9.47 -19.42
CA GLU A 308 -10.53 8.74 -20.46
C GLU A 308 -9.02 8.94 -20.30
N ILE A 309 -8.21 8.06 -20.91
CA ILE A 309 -6.74 8.17 -20.92
C ILE A 309 -6.29 8.49 -22.34
N VAL A 310 -5.40 9.46 -22.49
CA VAL A 310 -4.72 9.78 -23.75
C VAL A 310 -3.22 9.59 -23.58
N MET A 311 -2.60 8.84 -24.49
CA MET A 311 -1.16 8.60 -24.46
C MET A 311 -0.43 9.58 -25.37
N SER A 312 0.64 10.19 -24.85
CA SER A 312 1.60 10.96 -25.64
C SER A 312 2.67 10.06 -26.25
N TYR A 313 3.10 10.40 -27.46
CA TYR A 313 4.15 9.74 -28.22
C TYR A 313 4.74 10.74 -29.22
N GLN A 314 5.81 10.36 -29.93
CA GLN A 314 6.40 11.23 -30.95
C GLN A 314 5.34 11.63 -31.98
N GLN A 315 5.12 12.94 -32.16
CA GLN A 315 4.07 13.49 -33.01
C GLN A 315 2.62 13.10 -32.62
N ALA A 316 2.35 12.77 -31.35
CA ALA A 316 0.97 12.64 -30.89
C ALA A 316 0.21 13.95 -31.17
N GLY A 317 -0.94 13.85 -31.84
CA GLY A 317 -1.78 15.00 -32.16
C GLY A 317 -2.76 15.35 -31.03
N GLY A 318 -3.67 16.27 -31.30
CA GLY A 318 -4.71 16.71 -30.36
C GLY A 318 -6.07 16.03 -30.55
N GLU A 319 -6.21 15.18 -31.57
CA GLU A 319 -7.48 14.63 -32.05
C GLU A 319 -8.16 13.77 -30.99
N ALA A 320 -7.42 12.94 -30.25
CA ALA A 320 -7.98 12.12 -29.18
C ALA A 320 -8.55 12.99 -28.05
N VAL A 321 -7.82 14.03 -27.63
CA VAL A 321 -8.29 14.98 -26.61
C VAL A 321 -9.55 15.68 -27.09
N LYS A 322 -9.54 16.20 -28.33
CA LYS A 322 -10.69 16.86 -28.92
C LYS A 322 -11.90 15.94 -29.01
N ALA A 323 -11.73 14.71 -29.49
CA ALA A 323 -12.80 13.74 -29.66
C ALA A 323 -13.46 13.38 -28.32
N PHE A 324 -12.66 13.11 -27.28
CA PHE A 324 -13.19 12.84 -25.95
C PHE A 324 -13.88 14.08 -25.34
N ALA A 325 -13.32 15.28 -25.54
CA ALA A 325 -13.95 16.51 -25.07
C ALA A 325 -15.32 16.74 -25.74
N ASP A 326 -15.41 16.53 -27.04
CA ASP A 326 -16.67 16.65 -27.79
C ASP A 326 -17.67 15.54 -27.42
N ALA A 327 -17.19 14.36 -26.99
CA ALA A 327 -18.01 13.30 -26.43
C ALA A 327 -18.50 13.57 -24.99
N GLY A 328 -18.12 14.71 -24.38
CA GLY A 328 -18.66 15.18 -23.10
C GLY A 328 -18.05 14.53 -21.85
N VAL A 329 -16.83 13.99 -21.93
CA VAL A 329 -16.13 13.44 -20.76
C VAL A 329 -15.90 14.53 -19.71
N LYS A 330 -15.83 14.13 -18.44
CA LYS A 330 -15.65 15.06 -17.31
C LYS A 330 -14.21 15.16 -16.83
N GLY A 331 -13.37 14.22 -17.26
CA GLY A 331 -11.95 14.29 -17.03
C GLY A 331 -11.14 13.50 -18.05
N MET A 332 -9.84 13.76 -18.10
CA MET A 332 -8.89 12.99 -18.90
C MET A 332 -7.56 12.85 -18.18
N VAL A 333 -6.86 11.74 -18.42
CA VAL A 333 -5.49 11.53 -17.92
C VAL A 333 -4.53 11.50 -19.10
N THR A 334 -3.46 12.29 -19.04
CA THR A 334 -2.40 12.25 -20.07
C THR A 334 -1.27 11.35 -19.61
N ALA A 335 -1.07 10.20 -20.28
CA ALA A 335 0.14 9.39 -20.14
C ALA A 335 1.27 10.01 -20.97
N GLY A 336 1.97 10.99 -20.38
CA GLY A 336 2.98 11.80 -21.05
C GLY A 336 4.32 11.09 -21.29
N THR A 337 5.18 11.67 -22.12
CA THR A 337 6.56 11.19 -22.34
C THR A 337 7.49 11.68 -21.24
N GLY A 338 8.49 10.89 -20.83
CA GLY A 338 9.48 11.32 -19.84
C GLY A 338 8.83 11.65 -18.49
N ALA A 339 8.96 12.88 -18.01
CA ALA A 339 8.33 13.36 -16.77
C ALA A 339 6.88 13.88 -16.95
N GLY A 340 6.17 13.46 -18.00
CA GLY A 340 4.79 13.87 -18.29
C GLY A 340 4.62 14.86 -19.44
N GLY A 341 5.61 14.98 -20.32
CA GLY A 341 5.56 15.85 -21.50
C GLY A 341 4.50 15.44 -22.52
N ILE A 342 3.85 16.42 -23.15
CA ILE A 342 2.91 16.24 -24.25
C ILE A 342 3.29 17.14 -25.43
N SER A 343 2.85 16.79 -26.63
CA SER A 343 3.12 17.60 -27.83
C SER A 343 2.43 18.96 -27.76
N GLY A 344 2.90 19.93 -28.56
CA GLY A 344 2.24 21.23 -28.68
C GLY A 344 0.80 21.13 -29.18
N ALA A 345 0.51 20.22 -30.11
CA ALA A 345 -0.83 19.98 -30.62
C ALA A 345 -1.78 19.43 -29.54
N MET A 346 -1.32 18.43 -28.77
CA MET A 346 -2.08 17.87 -27.66
C MET A 346 -2.30 18.90 -26.55
N SER A 347 -1.28 19.71 -26.23
CA SER A 347 -1.37 20.78 -25.23
C SER A 347 -2.37 21.86 -25.62
N SER A 348 -2.44 22.21 -26.91
CA SER A 348 -3.42 23.15 -27.45
C SER A 348 -4.85 22.64 -27.25
N GLU A 349 -5.14 21.39 -27.62
CA GLU A 349 -6.48 20.81 -27.42
C GLU A 349 -6.80 20.60 -25.93
N ARG A 350 -5.82 20.24 -25.09
CA ARG A 350 -6.00 20.16 -23.63
C ARG A 350 -6.42 21.51 -23.05
N SER A 351 -5.77 22.59 -23.46
CA SER A 351 -6.10 23.94 -22.98
C SER A 351 -7.53 24.35 -23.35
N LYS A 352 -7.98 24.00 -24.57
CA LYS A 352 -9.36 24.21 -25.00
C LYS A 352 -10.36 23.37 -24.20
N ALA A 353 -10.02 22.12 -23.90
CA ALA A 353 -10.84 21.23 -23.09
C ALA A 353 -10.95 21.70 -21.64
N VAL A 354 -9.86 22.17 -21.03
CA VAL A 354 -9.85 22.80 -19.70
C VAL A 354 -10.77 24.01 -19.66
N ALA A 355 -10.77 24.86 -20.69
CA ALA A 355 -11.67 26.00 -20.79
C ALA A 355 -13.16 25.60 -20.86
N LYS A 356 -13.48 24.35 -21.20
CA LYS A 356 -14.82 23.76 -21.16
C LYS A 356 -15.15 23.08 -19.82
N GLY A 357 -14.27 23.18 -18.82
CA GLY A 357 -14.45 22.59 -17.48
C GLY A 357 -14.00 21.13 -17.35
N ILE A 358 -13.30 20.57 -18.33
CA ILE A 358 -12.76 19.21 -18.24
C ILE A 358 -11.48 19.23 -17.40
N TRP A 359 -11.43 18.38 -16.37
CA TRP A 359 -10.23 18.25 -15.54
C TRP A 359 -9.23 17.29 -16.16
N PHE A 360 -7.95 17.62 -16.06
CA PHE A 360 -6.87 16.76 -16.50
C PHE A 360 -6.04 16.26 -15.33
N VAL A 361 -5.46 15.07 -15.46
CA VAL A 361 -4.35 14.62 -14.62
C VAL A 361 -3.16 14.34 -15.53
N SER A 362 -1.99 14.90 -15.20
CA SER A 362 -0.75 14.59 -15.91
C SER A 362 -0.03 13.44 -15.23
N THR A 363 0.21 12.36 -15.96
CA THR A 363 1.02 11.21 -15.55
C THR A 363 2.11 10.93 -16.59
N THR A 364 2.86 9.85 -16.40
CA THR A 364 3.88 9.40 -17.36
C THR A 364 3.60 7.99 -17.89
N ARG A 365 3.95 7.76 -19.17
CA ARG A 365 3.98 6.43 -19.78
C ARG A 365 5.28 5.67 -19.52
N THR A 366 6.27 6.29 -18.88
CA THR A 366 7.59 5.68 -18.58
C THR A 366 7.46 4.42 -17.73
N GLY A 367 6.33 4.28 -17.02
CA GLY A 367 6.09 3.19 -16.10
C GLY A 367 6.50 3.58 -14.69
N SER A 368 7.63 4.25 -14.48
CA SER A 368 8.10 4.64 -13.15
C SER A 368 8.48 6.12 -13.05
N GLY A 369 8.72 6.59 -11.82
CA GLY A 369 8.91 8.00 -11.50
C GLY A 369 7.62 8.82 -11.51
N SER A 370 7.74 10.10 -11.22
CA SER A 370 6.60 10.99 -10.98
C SER A 370 6.43 12.07 -12.05
N SER A 371 5.19 12.49 -12.28
CA SER A 371 4.86 13.72 -13.00
C SER A 371 4.47 14.81 -12.01
N TYR A 372 5.41 15.72 -11.78
CA TYR A 372 5.26 16.84 -10.84
C TYR A 372 4.60 18.06 -11.50
N GLY A 373 3.92 18.85 -10.67
CA GLY A 373 3.41 20.15 -11.07
C GLY A 373 2.03 20.08 -11.73
N GLY A 374 1.25 21.13 -11.53
CA GLY A 374 -0.10 21.27 -12.04
C GLY A 374 -0.43 22.73 -12.34
N SER A 375 -1.57 22.94 -12.98
CA SER A 375 -2.09 24.27 -13.29
C SER A 375 -3.61 24.29 -13.07
N ASN A 376 -4.25 25.44 -13.25
CA ASN A 376 -5.71 25.50 -13.20
C ASN A 376 -6.30 24.52 -14.23
N GLY A 377 -7.05 23.53 -13.75
CA GLY A 377 -7.65 22.46 -14.56
C GLY A 377 -6.74 21.26 -14.86
N VAL A 378 -5.48 21.24 -14.39
CA VAL A 378 -4.54 20.11 -14.55
C VAL A 378 -3.93 19.72 -13.19
N LEU A 379 -4.30 18.53 -12.72
CA LEU A 379 -3.78 17.89 -11.51
C LEU A 379 -2.45 17.19 -11.80
N ALA A 380 -1.56 17.18 -10.81
CA ALA A 380 -0.37 16.33 -10.84
C ALA A 380 -0.78 14.90 -10.48
N GLY A 381 -0.46 13.94 -11.35
CA GLY A 381 -0.70 12.52 -11.07
C GLY A 381 0.43 11.88 -10.28
N GLU A 382 1.55 12.58 -10.09
CA GLU A 382 2.72 12.13 -9.35
C GLU A 382 3.19 10.77 -9.89
N ASP A 383 3.44 9.77 -9.03
CA ASP A 383 3.86 8.41 -9.40
C ASP A 383 2.69 7.46 -9.71
N LEU A 384 1.42 7.92 -9.71
CA LEU A 384 0.32 7.08 -10.15
C LEU A 384 0.45 6.72 -11.63
N THR A 385 0.23 5.44 -11.95
CA THR A 385 0.04 5.02 -13.34
C THR A 385 -1.20 5.69 -13.93
N ALA A 386 -1.24 5.84 -15.26
CA ALA A 386 -2.37 6.51 -15.92
C ALA A 386 -3.73 5.85 -15.62
N VAL A 387 -3.75 4.51 -15.47
CA VAL A 387 -4.96 3.75 -15.11
C VAL A 387 -5.42 4.02 -13.68
N LYS A 388 -4.49 4.14 -12.72
CA LYS A 388 -4.84 4.47 -11.33
C LYS A 388 -5.25 5.93 -11.16
N ALA A 389 -4.51 6.85 -11.77
CA ALA A 389 -4.85 8.26 -11.80
C ALA A 389 -6.26 8.49 -12.40
N ARG A 390 -6.65 7.69 -13.40
CA ARG A 390 -8.00 7.72 -13.96
C ARG A 390 -9.05 7.37 -12.90
N LEU A 391 -8.85 6.32 -12.11
CA LEU A 391 -9.80 5.91 -11.07
C LEU A 391 -9.95 6.98 -9.99
N LEU A 392 -8.84 7.55 -9.52
CA LEU A 392 -8.90 8.64 -8.55
C LEU A 392 -9.58 9.89 -9.13
N LEU A 393 -9.43 10.17 -10.43
CA LEU A 393 -10.13 11.27 -11.09
C LEU A 393 -11.63 10.99 -11.26
N VAL A 394 -12.03 9.74 -11.57
CA VAL A 394 -13.45 9.33 -11.59
C VAL A 394 -14.08 9.60 -10.23
N LEU A 395 -13.45 9.11 -9.15
CA LEU A 395 -13.94 9.33 -7.79
C LEU A 395 -13.94 10.82 -7.42
N SER A 396 -12.85 11.54 -7.69
CA SER A 396 -12.78 12.98 -7.42
C SER A 396 -13.94 13.74 -8.09
N ARG A 397 -14.19 13.49 -9.39
CA ARG A 397 -15.28 14.12 -10.13
C ARG A 397 -16.67 13.67 -9.69
N ALA A 398 -16.81 12.50 -9.08
CA ALA A 398 -18.09 12.01 -8.58
C ALA A 398 -18.46 12.63 -7.23
N PHE A 399 -17.47 13.00 -6.42
CA PHE A 399 -17.67 13.48 -5.04
C PHE A 399 -17.44 14.98 -4.86
N THR A 400 -16.82 15.66 -5.82
CA THR A 400 -16.65 17.12 -5.76
C THR A 400 -16.65 17.79 -7.13
N GLU A 401 -17.18 19.02 -7.15
CA GLU A 401 -17.01 19.97 -8.26
C GLU A 401 -15.92 21.01 -7.95
N ASP A 402 -15.31 20.98 -6.76
CA ASP A 402 -14.18 21.83 -6.39
C ASP A 402 -12.86 21.19 -6.83
N PHE A 403 -12.21 21.83 -7.81
CA PHE A 403 -10.91 21.41 -8.32
C PHE A 403 -9.82 21.41 -7.25
N ASN A 404 -9.86 22.32 -6.27
CA ASN A 404 -8.85 22.38 -5.21
C ASN A 404 -9.00 21.21 -4.25
N GLN A 405 -10.23 20.85 -3.90
CA GLN A 405 -10.47 19.65 -3.10
C GLN A 405 -9.99 18.38 -3.81
N ALA A 406 -10.22 18.26 -5.12
CA ALA A 406 -9.67 17.15 -5.90
C ALA A 406 -8.13 17.17 -5.91
N LYS A 407 -7.51 18.34 -6.02
CA LYS A 407 -6.05 18.51 -5.91
C LYS A 407 -5.51 18.03 -4.56
N ASP A 408 -6.19 18.35 -3.47
CA ASP A 408 -5.81 17.88 -2.14
C ASP A 408 -5.94 16.35 -2.04
N TRP A 409 -6.99 15.75 -2.60
CA TRP A 409 -7.14 14.29 -2.65
C TRP A 409 -6.06 13.59 -3.46
N PHE A 410 -5.60 14.18 -4.57
CA PHE A 410 -4.43 13.69 -5.30
C PHE A 410 -3.15 13.79 -4.46
N ALA A 411 -2.98 14.84 -3.66
CA ALA A 411 -1.83 14.96 -2.77
C ALA A 411 -1.88 14.00 -1.56
N THR A 412 -3.09 13.65 -1.07
CA THR A 412 -3.25 12.80 0.12
C THR A 412 -3.36 11.32 -0.23
N PHE A 413 -4.32 10.94 -1.09
CA PHE A 413 -4.58 9.54 -1.45
C PHE A 413 -3.81 9.12 -2.71
N GLY A 414 -3.53 10.10 -3.57
CA GLY A 414 -2.68 9.90 -4.73
C GLY A 414 -1.21 9.83 -4.37
N THR A 415 -0.75 10.38 -3.24
CA THR A 415 0.64 10.29 -2.72
C THR A 415 0.70 10.17 -1.19
N PRO A 416 0.23 9.07 -0.59
CA PRO A 416 0.22 8.91 0.85
C PRO A 416 1.66 8.77 1.34
N THR A 417 2.08 9.72 2.16
CA THR A 417 3.40 9.72 2.80
C THR A 417 3.25 9.49 4.29
N PHE A 418 4.26 8.88 4.90
CA PHE A 418 4.36 8.84 6.34
C PHE A 418 4.68 10.26 6.82
N GLU A 419 3.79 10.87 7.60
CA GLU A 419 4.11 12.10 8.31
C GLU A 419 5.14 11.78 9.41
N GLN A 420 6.42 11.98 9.09
CA GLN A 420 7.52 11.81 10.04
C GLN A 420 7.67 13.02 10.99
N SER A 421 6.80 14.03 10.87
CA SER A 421 6.74 15.20 11.75
C SER A 421 6.61 14.80 13.23
N GLY A 422 5.84 13.75 13.52
CA GLY A 422 5.68 13.18 14.87
C GLY A 422 6.93 12.45 15.40
N ALA A 423 7.78 11.89 14.53
CA ALA A 423 9.03 11.25 14.92
C ALA A 423 10.15 12.27 15.19
N ALA A 424 10.09 13.46 14.57
CA ALA A 424 10.99 14.56 14.87
C ALA A 424 10.75 15.13 16.29
N SER A 425 9.52 15.02 16.82
CA SER A 425 9.17 15.43 18.19
C SER A 425 9.47 14.40 19.28
N THR A 426 9.87 13.16 18.93
CA THR A 426 10.09 12.08 19.90
C THR A 426 11.46 11.42 19.81
N ILE A 427 12.46 12.09 19.24
CA ILE A 427 13.85 11.82 19.63
C ILE A 427 14.16 12.77 20.79
N PRO A 428 14.15 12.32 22.06
CA PRO A 428 14.80 13.09 23.10
C PRO A 428 16.24 13.26 22.64
N ALA A 429 16.68 14.50 22.43
CA ALA A 429 18.07 14.78 22.11
C ALA A 429 18.92 14.24 23.26
N GLY A 430 19.53 13.08 23.05
CA GLY A 430 20.67 12.65 23.84
C GLY A 430 21.79 13.70 23.73
N PRO A 431 22.75 13.71 24.65
CA PRO A 431 23.87 14.65 24.63
C PRO A 431 24.55 14.63 23.25
N GLY A 432 24.53 15.76 22.53
CA GLY A 432 25.12 15.87 21.18
C GLY A 432 24.30 16.61 20.11
N GLY A 433 23.11 17.14 20.41
CA GLY A 433 22.32 17.91 19.44
C GLY A 433 23.03 19.18 18.94
N THR A 434 23.21 19.30 17.62
CA THR A 434 23.92 20.41 16.94
C THR A 434 23.08 21.67 16.72
N SER A 435 21.82 21.68 17.16
CA SER A 435 20.90 22.81 17.05
C SER A 435 20.15 23.08 18.35
N VAL A 436 19.65 24.30 18.52
CA VAL A 436 18.81 24.74 19.63
C VAL A 436 17.35 24.69 19.19
N LEU A 437 16.52 23.95 19.93
CA LEU A 437 15.10 23.74 19.60
C LEU A 437 14.21 24.76 20.31
N LEU A 438 13.43 25.51 19.54
CA LEU A 438 12.40 26.41 20.04
C LEU A 438 11.27 26.57 19.03
N THR A 439 10.13 27.05 19.50
CA THR A 439 9.07 27.62 18.66
C THR A 439 8.86 29.07 19.02
N SER A 440 8.47 29.90 18.05
CA SER A 440 8.28 31.34 18.27
C SER A 440 7.19 31.92 17.41
N THR A 441 6.49 32.92 17.94
CA THR A 441 5.52 33.73 17.19
C THR A 441 5.81 35.21 17.37
N ALA A 442 5.48 36.02 16.37
CA ALA A 442 5.58 37.48 16.42
C ALA A 442 4.25 38.09 15.97
N THR A 443 3.61 38.87 16.83
CA THR A 443 2.30 39.47 16.53
C THR A 443 2.40 40.99 16.66
N ALA A 444 2.08 41.70 15.58
CA ALA A 444 2.00 43.15 15.60
C ALA A 444 0.63 43.63 16.09
N ALA A 445 0.61 44.61 17.00
CA ALA A 445 -0.61 45.15 17.58
C ALA A 445 -0.45 46.62 18.00
N CYS A 446 -1.57 47.35 18.11
CA CYS A 446 -1.59 48.70 18.67
C CYS A 446 -1.80 48.68 20.18
N ASN A 447 -0.96 49.42 20.90
CA ASN A 447 -1.19 49.79 22.30
C ASN A 447 -1.39 51.31 22.37
N GLY A 448 -2.65 51.75 22.31
CA GLY A 448 -2.99 53.15 22.10
C GLY A 448 -2.46 53.66 20.75
N ARG A 449 -1.72 54.78 20.77
CA ARG A 449 -1.10 55.38 19.57
C ARG A 449 0.26 54.78 19.20
N THR A 450 0.69 53.71 19.87
CA THR A 450 2.02 53.12 19.67
C THR A 450 1.91 51.71 19.11
N ALA A 451 2.60 51.45 18.01
CA ALA A 451 2.71 50.14 17.40
C ALA A 451 3.69 49.26 18.18
N SER A 452 3.34 47.97 18.32
CA SER A 452 4.10 47.01 19.11
C SER A 452 4.19 45.64 18.43
N ILE A 453 5.24 44.88 18.73
CA ILE A 453 5.43 43.49 18.33
C ILE A 453 5.55 42.66 19.61
N ARG A 454 4.57 41.80 19.89
CA ARG A 454 4.66 40.77 20.94
C ARG A 454 5.33 39.55 20.36
N VAL A 455 6.47 39.18 20.93
CA VAL A 455 7.19 37.96 20.58
C VAL A 455 7.03 36.96 21.71
N ALA A 456 6.55 35.76 21.38
CA ALA A 456 6.48 34.63 22.29
C ALA A 456 7.49 33.57 21.86
N VAL A 457 8.23 33.02 22.81
CA VAL A 457 9.26 32.00 22.59
C VAL A 457 9.01 30.84 23.54
N THR A 458 8.85 29.64 22.99
CA THR A 458 8.72 28.40 23.78
C THR A 458 9.97 27.56 23.64
N ASN A 459 10.60 27.22 24.76
CA ASN A 459 11.76 26.33 24.77
C ASN A 459 11.30 24.88 24.60
N THR A 460 11.63 24.26 23.47
CA THR A 460 11.35 22.85 23.17
C THR A 460 12.63 22.00 23.18
N ASP A 461 13.74 22.53 23.69
CA ASP A 461 15.01 21.83 23.87
C ASP A 461 15.03 21.02 25.18
N SER A 462 16.05 20.19 25.40
CA SER A 462 16.21 19.38 26.61
C SER A 462 16.93 20.10 27.77
N VAL A 463 17.42 21.32 27.52
CA VAL A 463 18.09 22.17 28.51
C VAL A 463 17.56 23.61 28.47
N PRO A 464 17.79 24.41 29.52
CA PRO A 464 17.48 25.83 29.47
C PRO A 464 18.25 26.56 28.36
N ILE A 465 17.59 27.48 27.66
CA ILE A 465 18.17 28.23 26.52
C ILE A 465 18.14 29.75 26.76
N ASP A 466 19.09 30.45 26.14
CA ASP A 466 19.08 31.91 26.00
C ASP A 466 18.61 32.28 24.59
N VAL A 467 17.80 33.33 24.43
CA VAL A 467 17.31 33.75 23.10
C VAL A 467 17.41 35.25 22.95
N ARG A 468 18.10 35.71 21.89
CA ARG A 468 18.13 37.11 21.46
C ARG A 468 17.15 37.30 20.31
N VAL A 469 16.25 38.25 20.46
CA VAL A 469 15.27 38.65 19.46
C VAL A 469 15.67 40.02 18.90
N THR A 470 15.69 40.15 17.58
CA THR A 470 15.92 41.41 16.85
C THR A 470 14.78 41.61 15.86
N SER A 471 14.12 42.77 15.92
CA SER A 471 13.02 43.12 15.02
C SER A 471 13.09 44.59 14.61
N ALA A 472 12.21 45.00 13.69
CA ALA A 472 12.03 46.42 13.38
C ALA A 472 11.62 47.25 14.61
N ALA A 473 10.95 46.69 15.62
CA ALA A 473 10.52 47.42 16.81
C ALA A 473 11.60 47.51 17.91
N GLY A 474 12.74 46.83 17.77
CA GLY A 474 13.82 46.81 18.75
C GLY A 474 14.39 45.42 18.98
N GLU A 475 15.20 45.27 20.03
CA GLU A 475 15.83 44.01 20.41
C GLU A 475 15.53 43.65 21.87
N HIS A 476 15.47 42.35 22.17
CA HIS A 476 15.32 41.83 23.53
C HIS A 476 16.12 40.54 23.72
N LYS A 477 16.57 40.26 24.96
CA LYS A 477 17.22 38.99 25.31
C LYS A 477 16.45 38.31 26.44
N PHE A 478 15.97 37.10 26.16
CA PHE A 478 15.54 36.15 27.17
C PHE A 478 16.73 35.33 27.64
N SER A 479 16.84 35.10 28.95
CA SER A 479 17.92 34.29 29.52
C SER A 479 17.35 33.13 30.34
N LYS A 480 17.96 31.96 30.23
CA LYS A 480 17.63 30.74 30.99
C LYS A 480 16.14 30.36 30.92
N ILE A 481 15.56 30.35 29.73
CA ILE A 481 14.16 29.90 29.53
C ILE A 481 14.07 28.42 29.93
N PRO A 482 13.29 28.04 30.96
CA PRO A 482 13.14 26.64 31.36
C PRO A 482 12.56 25.76 30.25
N VAL A 483 12.91 24.47 30.25
CA VAL A 483 12.38 23.46 29.32
C VAL A 483 10.85 23.43 29.39
N GLY A 484 10.20 23.44 28.22
CA GLY A 484 8.74 23.40 28.10
C GLY A 484 8.01 24.70 28.48
N SER A 485 8.74 25.76 28.83
CA SER A 485 8.13 27.05 29.18
C SER A 485 8.07 28.03 28.00
N THR A 486 7.06 28.90 28.03
CA THR A 486 6.89 30.01 27.09
C THR A 486 7.18 31.33 27.80
N VAL A 487 8.04 32.16 27.22
CA VAL A 487 8.31 33.53 27.65
C VAL A 487 7.93 34.51 26.57
N GLU A 488 7.54 35.71 26.96
CA GLU A 488 7.05 36.71 26.03
C GLU A 488 7.58 38.09 26.34
N HIS A 489 7.76 38.91 25.30
CA HIS A 489 8.13 40.31 25.43
C HIS A 489 7.47 41.14 24.34
N THR A 490 7.14 42.39 24.67
CA THR A 490 6.53 43.33 23.72
C THR A 490 7.51 44.44 23.41
N LEU A 491 7.89 44.55 22.15
CA LEU A 491 8.75 45.61 21.62
C LEU A 491 7.88 46.70 21.01
N THR A 492 8.15 47.98 21.28
CA THR A 492 7.29 49.10 20.82
C THR A 492 8.08 50.09 19.98
N ARG A 493 7.53 50.54 18.84
CA ARG A 493 8.16 51.56 18.00
C ARG A 493 7.14 52.38 17.21
N GLY A 494 7.13 53.69 17.45
CA GLY A 494 6.40 54.68 16.65
C GLY A 494 4.89 54.44 16.55
N ALA A 495 4.25 55.14 15.61
CA ALA A 495 2.81 54.99 15.34
C ALA A 495 2.49 53.96 14.23
N SER A 496 3.51 53.47 13.52
CA SER A 496 3.34 52.49 12.44
C SER A 496 4.53 51.54 12.37
N LEU A 497 4.26 50.29 12.03
CA LEU A 497 5.21 49.25 11.71
C LEU A 497 4.80 48.59 10.39
N ASP A 498 5.74 48.45 9.48
CA ASP A 498 5.53 47.68 8.24
C ASP A 498 5.54 46.17 8.53
N ALA A 499 5.07 45.37 7.58
CA ALA A 499 5.19 43.91 7.67
C ALA A 499 6.67 43.50 7.61
N GLY A 500 7.06 42.54 8.43
CA GLY A 500 8.46 42.16 8.55
C GLY A 500 8.65 40.90 9.40
N GLU A 501 9.89 40.64 9.78
CA GLU A 501 10.27 39.46 10.56
C GLU A 501 11.02 39.85 11.83
N ALA A 502 10.73 39.16 12.93
CA ALA A 502 11.58 39.12 14.10
C ALA A 502 12.58 37.97 13.95
N LYS A 503 13.87 38.27 13.96
CA LYS A 503 14.95 37.29 13.96
C LYS A 503 15.24 36.83 15.38
N LEU A 504 15.24 35.52 15.61
CA LEU A 504 15.55 34.90 16.90
C LEU A 504 16.86 34.13 16.79
N VAL A 505 17.75 34.38 17.73
CA VAL A 505 19.04 33.70 17.84
C VAL A 505 19.11 33.04 19.20
N ALA A 506 19.09 31.72 19.22
CA ALA A 506 19.04 30.91 20.44
C ALA A 506 20.39 30.25 20.73
N TYR A 507 20.71 30.12 22.01
CA TYR A 507 21.98 29.62 22.52
C TYR A 507 21.74 28.58 23.62
N LYS A 508 22.52 27.48 23.57
CA LYS A 508 22.65 26.53 24.68
C LYS A 508 24.10 26.08 24.84
N ASN A 509 24.46 25.64 26.05
CA ASN A 509 25.74 25.01 26.31
C ASN A 509 25.53 23.51 26.54
N VAL A 510 26.25 22.68 25.78
CA VAL A 510 26.28 21.22 25.94
C VAL A 510 27.73 20.83 26.18
N ASP A 511 28.05 20.24 27.32
CA ASP A 511 29.38 19.71 27.66
C ASP A 511 30.56 20.67 27.42
N GLY A 512 30.35 21.97 27.67
CA GLY A 512 31.38 23.01 27.50
C GLY A 512 31.49 23.60 26.09
N ALA A 513 30.70 23.12 25.13
CA ALA A 513 30.59 23.68 23.78
C ALA A 513 29.28 24.49 23.62
N GLY A 514 29.40 25.73 23.13
CA GLY A 514 28.25 26.58 22.83
C GLY A 514 27.64 26.24 21.47
N VAL A 515 26.33 26.00 21.44
CA VAL A 515 25.56 25.73 20.22
C VAL A 515 24.58 26.89 19.99
N GLN A 516 24.48 27.35 18.75
CA GLN A 516 23.59 28.45 18.35
C GLN A 516 22.67 28.04 17.19
N SER A 517 21.43 28.50 17.19
CA SER A 517 20.51 28.37 16.06
C SER A 517 19.77 29.68 15.79
N THR A 518 19.38 29.89 14.53
CA THR A 518 18.67 31.11 14.10
C THR A 518 17.34 30.73 13.46
N SER A 519 16.27 31.41 13.86
CA SER A 519 14.94 31.30 13.25
C SER A 519 14.32 32.69 13.03
N THR A 520 13.23 32.77 12.28
CA THR A 520 12.47 34.00 12.07
C THR A 520 10.99 33.80 12.35
N ALA A 521 10.30 34.86 12.80
CA ALA A 521 8.87 34.90 13.00
C ALA A 521 8.30 36.15 12.30
N ALA A 522 7.45 35.93 11.29
CA ALA A 522 6.83 37.01 10.53
C ALA A 522 5.72 37.71 11.33
N HIS A 523 5.57 39.02 11.13
CA HIS A 523 4.48 39.82 11.66
C HIS A 523 3.87 40.72 10.57
N ALA A 524 2.57 40.98 10.67
CA ALA A 524 1.87 41.88 9.75
C ALA A 524 2.23 43.36 9.98
N ALA A 525 1.89 44.21 9.01
CA ALA A 525 1.95 45.66 9.18
C ALA A 525 0.84 46.14 10.13
N VAL A 526 1.10 47.20 10.90
CA VAL A 526 0.11 47.83 11.77
C VAL A 526 0.35 49.34 11.85
N THR A 527 -0.73 50.13 11.75
CA THR A 527 -0.71 51.60 11.92
C THR A 527 -1.74 51.99 12.97
N CYS A 528 -1.29 52.66 14.02
CA CYS A 528 -2.09 53.06 15.17
C CYS A 528 -2.51 54.53 15.03
N ARG A 529 -3.80 54.81 15.22
CA ARG A 529 -4.40 56.15 15.10
C ARG A 529 -4.75 56.74 16.46
#